data_AF-T1A0H7-F1
#
_entry.id   AF-T1A0H7-F1
#
_cell.length_a   1.000
_cell.length_b   1.000
_cell.length_c   1.000
_cell.angle_alpha   90.00
_cell.angle_beta   90.00
_cell.angle_gamma   90.00
#
_symmetry.space_group_name_H-M   'P 1'
#
loop_
_entity.id
_entity.type
_entity.pdbx_description
1 polymer ?
#
loop_
_entity_poly.entity_id
_entity_poly.type
_entity_poly.pdbx_seq_one_letter_code
_entity_poly.pdbx_strand_id
1 'polypeptide(L)'
;MLSIVTRGNGTAAQAYYEHLATGKDRQIEDYYAKNEQGRWVGRGAEVLGLSGPVRREEFQYLAFGFDPKTGKALVRQAGEQHRSGWDLTFSAPKSVSVAWALGDDETQAKIAAAHDRAVDAALSYMERHAAFCRTGHAGKDEMQADLSCAVYRHYT
;
A
#
# COMPACT_ATOMS: atom_id res chain seq x y z
N MET A 1 -12.82 -8.73 -5.58
CA MET A 1 -13.53 -7.96 -4.54
C MET A 1 -12.57 -6.91 -4.00
N LEU A 2 -13.07 -5.72 -3.64
CA LEU A 2 -12.28 -4.68 -2.97
C LEU A 2 -12.87 -4.42 -1.59
N SER A 3 -12.04 -4.45 -0.55
CA SER A 3 -12.37 -3.91 0.77
C SER A 3 -11.47 -2.69 1.07
N ILE A 4 -12.01 -1.75 1.83
CA ILE A 4 -11.33 -0.49 2.17
C ILE A 4 -11.39 -0.32 3.68
N VAL A 5 -10.23 -0.17 4.32
CA VAL A 5 -10.12 0.04 5.77
C VAL A 5 -9.25 1.25 6.06
N THR A 6 -9.62 2.04 7.06
CA THR A 6 -8.80 3.18 7.51
C THR A 6 -7.72 2.68 8.46
N ARG A 7 -6.45 3.06 8.23
CA ARG A 7 -5.33 2.55 9.04
C ARG A 7 -5.04 3.33 10.33
N GLY A 8 -5.96 4.19 10.76
CA GLY A 8 -5.80 4.98 11.97
C GLY A 8 -4.69 6.02 11.83
N ASN A 9 -3.86 6.15 12.87
CA ASN A 9 -2.75 7.10 12.89
C ASN A 9 -1.40 6.45 12.52
N GLY A 10 -0.33 7.24 12.43
CA GLY A 10 1.02 6.78 12.05
C GLY A 10 1.50 5.59 12.89
N THR A 11 1.27 5.66 14.21
CA THR A 11 1.61 4.58 15.16
C THR A 11 0.81 3.30 14.90
N ALA A 12 -0.50 3.40 14.60
CA ALA A 12 -1.33 2.24 14.30
C ALA A 12 -0.98 1.58 12.96
N ALA A 13 -0.58 2.37 11.96
CA ALA A 13 -0.04 1.82 10.71
C ALA A 13 1.31 1.15 10.92
N GLN A 14 2.22 1.77 11.68
CA GLN A 14 3.50 1.16 12.01
C GLN A 14 3.29 -0.17 12.75
N ALA A 15 2.46 -0.23 13.78
CA ALA A 15 2.22 -1.47 14.53
C ALA A 15 1.67 -2.60 13.65
N TYR A 16 0.85 -2.27 12.64
CA TYR A 16 0.41 -3.26 11.66
C TYR A 16 1.55 -3.76 10.79
N TYR A 17 2.35 -2.87 10.20
CA TYR A 17 3.52 -3.26 9.42
C TYR A 17 4.56 -4.00 10.24
N GLU A 18 4.73 -3.65 11.51
CA GLU A 18 5.54 -4.39 12.46
C GLU A 18 4.96 -5.76 12.75
N HIS A 19 3.64 -5.91 12.83
CA HIS A 19 3.01 -7.21 12.91
C HIS A 19 3.20 -8.04 11.62
N LEU A 20 3.20 -7.41 10.43
CA LEU A 20 3.53 -8.08 9.17
C LEU A 20 5.01 -8.47 9.11
N ALA A 21 5.91 -7.65 9.66
CA ALA A 21 7.36 -7.83 9.56
C ALA A 21 8.00 -8.60 10.73
N THR A 22 7.36 -8.63 11.89
CA THR A 22 7.79 -9.33 13.10
C THR A 22 6.65 -10.22 13.55
N GLY A 23 6.69 -11.49 13.16
CA GLY A 23 5.68 -12.48 13.51
C GLY A 23 5.70 -12.83 14.99
N LYS A 24 5.17 -11.95 15.84
CA LYS A 24 5.00 -12.24 17.28
C LYS A 24 3.94 -13.32 17.57
N ASP A 25 3.16 -13.71 16.56
CA ASP A 25 2.36 -14.93 16.58
C ASP A 25 3.04 -15.98 15.71
N ARG A 26 3.35 -17.13 16.30
CA ARG A 26 4.06 -18.26 15.68
C ARG A 26 3.33 -18.87 14.45
N GLN A 27 2.05 -18.54 14.26
CA GLN A 27 1.26 -18.89 13.05
C GLN A 27 1.36 -17.83 11.93
N ILE A 28 1.83 -16.64 12.25
CA ILE A 28 1.91 -15.48 11.36
C ILE A 28 3.32 -15.34 10.74
N GLU A 29 4.36 -15.88 11.40
CA GLU A 29 5.73 -15.97 10.85
C GLU A 29 5.78 -16.71 9.50
N ASP A 30 5.08 -17.85 9.37
CA ASP A 30 5.02 -18.61 8.12
C ASP A 30 4.26 -17.87 7.00
N TYR A 31 3.35 -16.96 7.39
CA TYR A 31 2.48 -16.24 6.46
C TYR A 31 3.18 -15.04 5.82
N TYR A 32 4.04 -14.30 6.55
CA TYR A 32 4.74 -13.14 6.01
C TYR A 32 6.17 -13.42 5.51
N ALA A 33 6.87 -14.43 6.05
CA ALA A 33 8.19 -14.82 5.55
C ALA A 33 8.15 -15.40 4.12
N LYS A 34 6.97 -15.82 3.64
CA LYS A 34 6.75 -16.33 2.28
C LYS A 34 6.36 -15.26 1.25
N ASN A 35 6.01 -14.04 1.68
CA ASN A 35 5.48 -13.04 0.76
C ASN A 35 6.59 -12.28 0.03
N GLU A 36 6.31 -11.91 -1.21
CA GLU A 36 7.19 -11.08 -2.03
C GLU A 36 7.41 -9.71 -1.36
N GLN A 37 8.60 -9.13 -1.59
CA GLN A 37 8.88 -7.76 -1.17
C GLN A 37 7.87 -6.82 -1.84
N GLY A 38 7.15 -6.02 -1.04
CA GLY A 38 6.18 -5.08 -1.58
C GLY A 38 6.81 -4.09 -2.55
N ARG A 39 6.02 -3.45 -3.42
CA ARG A 39 6.50 -2.47 -4.41
C ARG A 39 5.81 -1.13 -4.29
N TRP A 40 6.52 -0.07 -4.64
CA TRP A 40 5.95 1.28 -4.76
C TRP A 40 5.15 1.45 -6.07
N VAL A 41 3.96 2.04 -5.99
CA VAL A 41 3.07 2.33 -7.12
C VAL A 41 2.43 3.72 -6.94
N GLY A 42 2.13 4.40 -8.04
CA GLY A 42 1.42 5.68 -8.08
C GLY A 42 2.34 6.87 -8.33
N ARG A 43 1.79 7.97 -8.88
CA ARG A 43 2.58 9.15 -9.25
C ARG A 43 3.19 9.84 -8.04
N GLY A 44 2.55 9.75 -6.87
CA GLY A 44 3.09 10.31 -5.64
C GLY A 44 4.39 9.61 -5.22
N ALA A 45 4.44 8.28 -5.40
CA ALA A 45 5.66 7.53 -5.17
C ALA A 45 6.76 7.95 -6.16
N GLU A 46 6.43 8.13 -7.44
CA GLU A 46 7.37 8.62 -8.46
C GLU A 46 7.92 10.01 -8.15
N VAL A 47 7.07 10.94 -7.73
CA VAL A 47 7.45 12.31 -7.34
C VAL A 47 8.40 12.32 -6.13
N LEU A 48 8.16 11.42 -5.17
CA LEU A 48 9.07 11.20 -4.03
C LEU A 48 10.29 10.36 -4.41
N GLY A 49 10.34 9.85 -5.64
CA GLY A 49 11.36 8.96 -6.18
C GLY A 49 11.46 7.63 -5.44
N LEU A 50 10.34 7.13 -4.94
CA LEU A 50 10.19 5.82 -4.33
C LEU A 50 9.96 4.79 -5.43
N SER A 51 10.83 3.79 -5.49
CA SER A 51 10.81 2.78 -6.55
C SER A 51 11.38 1.46 -6.05
N GLY A 52 11.00 0.37 -6.71
CA GLY A 52 11.46 -0.97 -6.35
C GLY A 52 10.83 -1.48 -5.04
N PRO A 53 11.55 -2.34 -4.30
CA PRO A 53 11.06 -2.91 -3.05
C PRO A 53 10.78 -1.85 -1.98
N VAL A 54 9.65 -1.97 -1.30
CA VAL A 54 9.27 -1.07 -0.20
C VAL A 54 10.18 -1.32 0.99
N ARG A 55 10.92 -0.30 1.39
CA ARG A 55 11.73 -0.34 2.61
C ARG A 55 10.89 0.08 3.81
N ARG A 56 11.14 -0.58 4.94
CA ARG A 56 10.42 -0.31 6.21
C ARG A 56 10.54 1.16 6.62
N GLU A 57 11.73 1.72 6.55
CA GLU A 57 11.98 3.12 6.92
C GLU A 57 11.21 4.08 6.02
N GLU A 58 11.25 3.87 4.70
CA GLU A 58 10.51 4.69 3.73
C GLU A 58 9.00 4.69 4.02
N PHE A 59 8.46 3.49 4.26
CA PHE A 59 7.06 3.32 4.60
C PHE A 59 6.70 4.05 5.91
N GLN A 60 7.53 3.93 6.94
CA GLN A 60 7.31 4.58 8.23
C GLN A 60 7.26 6.10 8.08
N TYR A 61 8.25 6.70 7.39
CA TYR A 61 8.27 8.15 7.17
C TYR A 61 6.97 8.63 6.50
N LEU A 62 6.51 7.96 5.45
CA LEU A 62 5.23 8.30 4.80
C LEU A 62 4.03 8.12 5.73
N ALA A 63 3.99 7.04 6.51
CA ALA A 63 2.90 6.78 7.45
C ALA A 63 2.77 7.90 8.50
N PHE A 64 3.88 8.51 8.89
CA PHE A 64 3.92 9.68 9.76
C PHE A 64 3.80 11.02 9.01
N GLY A 65 3.63 11.02 7.69
CA GLY A 65 3.44 12.24 6.89
C GLY A 65 4.74 12.99 6.57
N PHE A 66 5.88 12.29 6.56
CA PHE A 66 7.18 12.82 6.20
C PHE A 66 7.69 12.26 4.87
N ASP A 67 8.46 13.06 4.15
CA ASP A 67 9.22 12.63 2.99
C ASP A 67 10.36 11.71 3.45
N PRO A 68 10.41 10.45 2.99
CA PRO A 68 11.42 9.49 3.43
C PRO A 68 12.85 9.82 2.97
N LYS A 69 13.02 10.66 1.94
CA LYS A 69 14.34 11.05 1.44
C LYS A 69 14.87 12.30 2.11
N THR A 70 13.99 13.25 2.39
CA THR A 70 14.40 14.58 2.88
C THR A 70 14.05 14.81 4.35
N GLY A 71 13.19 13.99 4.93
CA GLY A 71 12.65 14.16 6.29
C GLY A 71 11.68 15.34 6.43
N LYS A 72 11.37 16.05 5.34
CA LYS A 72 10.45 17.20 5.38
C LYS A 72 9.03 16.74 5.61
N ALA A 73 8.27 17.51 6.39
CA ALA A 73 6.84 17.26 6.55
C ALA A 73 6.12 17.48 5.21
N LEU A 74 5.38 16.46 4.76
CA LEU A 74 4.52 16.51 3.56
C LEU A 74 3.14 17.08 3.88
N VAL A 75 2.76 17.09 5.17
CA VAL A 75 1.44 17.50 5.67
C VAL A 75 1.60 18.33 6.94
N ARG A 76 0.59 19.17 7.23
CA ARG A 76 0.64 20.08 8.40
C ARG A 76 0.69 19.37 9.75
N GLN A 77 0.11 18.17 9.83
CA GLN A 77 0.00 17.37 11.07
C GLN A 77 0.87 16.11 10.96
N ALA A 78 2.07 16.24 10.39
CA ALA A 78 3.03 15.16 10.37
C ALA A 78 3.44 14.79 11.81
N GLY A 79 3.70 13.51 12.06
CA GLY A 79 3.94 12.95 13.39
C GLY A 79 2.87 11.95 13.81
N GLU A 80 2.82 11.64 15.10
CA GLU A 80 2.06 10.49 15.63
C GLU A 80 0.56 10.54 15.35
N GLN A 81 -0.01 11.74 15.28
CA GLN A 81 -1.44 11.96 15.03
C GLN A 81 -1.78 12.01 13.54
N HIS A 82 -0.79 11.89 12.66
CA HIS A 82 -1.01 11.83 11.22
C HIS A 82 -1.87 10.62 10.88
N ARG A 83 -2.91 10.81 10.06
CA ARG A 83 -3.71 9.70 9.54
C ARG A 83 -2.92 9.00 8.44
N SER A 84 -2.44 7.80 8.73
CA SER A 84 -1.49 7.03 7.91
C SER A 84 -2.03 6.60 6.54
N GLY A 85 -3.35 6.64 6.34
CA GLY A 85 -4.00 6.44 5.05
C GLY A 85 -5.07 5.35 5.07
N TRP A 86 -5.19 4.68 3.93
CA TRP A 86 -6.16 3.60 3.69
C TRP A 86 -5.45 2.33 3.26
N ASP A 87 -6.07 1.21 3.60
CA ASP A 87 -5.68 -0.12 3.17
C ASP A 87 -6.76 -0.67 2.24
N LEU A 88 -6.30 -1.04 1.05
CA LEU A 88 -7.11 -1.44 -0.08
C LEU A 88 -6.79 -2.90 -0.38
N THR A 89 -7.65 -3.82 0.05
CA THR A 89 -7.42 -5.25 -0.19
C THR A 89 -8.15 -5.70 -1.45
N PHE A 90 -7.39 -6.09 -2.46
CA PHE A 90 -7.90 -6.62 -3.73
C PHE A 90 -7.88 -8.15 -3.71
N SER A 91 -9.02 -8.78 -3.42
CA SER A 91 -9.11 -10.24 -3.40
C SER A 91 -9.56 -10.79 -4.75
N ALA A 92 -8.77 -11.71 -5.32
CA ALA A 92 -9.16 -12.47 -6.50
C ALA A 92 -10.39 -13.37 -6.20
N PRO A 93 -11.23 -13.67 -7.22
CA PRO A 93 -12.28 -14.68 -7.07
C PRO A 93 -11.70 -16.03 -6.64
N LYS A 94 -12.44 -16.79 -5.82
CA LYS A 94 -11.92 -18.04 -5.24
C LYS A 94 -11.44 -19.05 -6.30
N SER A 95 -12.14 -19.15 -7.42
CA SER A 95 -11.74 -20.00 -8.54
C SER A 95 -10.38 -19.63 -9.13
N VAL A 96 -10.08 -18.32 -9.24
CA VAL A 96 -8.78 -17.82 -9.71
C VAL A 96 -7.68 -18.15 -8.70
N SER A 97 -7.95 -17.98 -7.40
CA SER A 97 -6.99 -18.36 -6.36
C SER A 97 -6.70 -19.86 -6.35
N VAL A 98 -7.70 -20.71 -6.57
CA VAL A 98 -7.52 -22.17 -6.69
C VAL A 98 -6.72 -22.52 -7.94
N ALA A 99 -7.03 -21.90 -9.09
CA ALA A 99 -6.29 -22.11 -10.33
C ALA A 99 -4.81 -21.69 -10.21
N TRP A 100 -4.53 -20.61 -9.48
CA TRP A 100 -3.16 -20.22 -9.13
C TRP A 100 -2.52 -21.27 -8.23
N ALA A 101 -3.14 -21.61 -7.10
CA ALA A 101 -2.53 -22.50 -6.10
C ALA A 101 -2.23 -23.93 -6.62
N LEU A 102 -3.01 -24.43 -7.57
CA LEU A 102 -2.86 -25.78 -8.13
C LEU A 102 -2.17 -25.80 -9.51
N GLY A 103 -1.92 -24.63 -10.10
CA GLY A 103 -1.25 -24.51 -11.40
C GLY A 103 0.24 -24.83 -11.32
N ASP A 104 0.82 -25.16 -12.47
CA ASP A 104 2.28 -25.20 -12.63
C ASP A 104 2.90 -23.81 -12.55
N ASP A 105 4.24 -23.73 -12.48
CA ASP A 105 4.98 -22.48 -12.33
C ASP A 105 4.61 -21.44 -13.40
N GLU A 106 4.39 -21.89 -14.64
CA GLU A 106 4.00 -21.01 -15.74
C GLU A 106 2.60 -20.43 -15.54
N THR A 107 1.63 -21.27 -15.16
CA THR A 107 0.25 -20.86 -14.88
C THR A 107 0.19 -19.93 -13.67
N GLN A 108 0.93 -20.25 -12.60
CA GLN A 108 1.07 -19.41 -11.43
C GLN A 108 1.59 -18.02 -11.79
N ALA A 109 2.69 -17.95 -12.55
CA ALA A 109 3.28 -16.69 -12.99
C ALA A 109 2.31 -15.85 -13.83
N LYS A 110 1.58 -16.49 -14.76
CA LYS A 110 0.59 -15.80 -15.62
C LYS A 110 -0.58 -15.24 -14.82
N ILE A 111 -1.14 -16.01 -13.88
CA ILE A 111 -2.26 -15.56 -13.04
C ILE A 111 -1.79 -14.44 -12.09
N ALA A 112 -0.63 -14.59 -11.47
CA ALA A 112 -0.03 -13.58 -10.60
C ALA A 112 0.17 -12.24 -11.36
N ALA A 113 0.80 -12.29 -12.54
CA ALA A 113 1.01 -11.11 -13.37
C ALA A 113 -0.31 -10.48 -13.86
N ALA A 114 -1.35 -11.29 -14.15
CA ALA A 114 -2.66 -10.77 -14.50
C ALA A 114 -3.33 -10.06 -13.31
N HIS A 115 -3.18 -10.61 -12.11
CA HIS A 115 -3.70 -9.99 -10.90
C HIS A 115 -2.99 -8.66 -10.59
N ASP A 116 -1.66 -8.59 -10.71
CA ASP A 116 -0.91 -7.34 -10.53
C ASP A 116 -1.38 -6.25 -11.49
N ARG A 117 -1.50 -6.59 -12.79
CA ARG A 117 -2.00 -5.63 -13.78
C ARG A 117 -3.40 -5.13 -13.44
N ALA A 118 -4.26 -5.98 -12.89
CA ALA A 118 -5.59 -5.57 -12.45
C ALA A 118 -5.55 -4.62 -11.25
N VAL A 119 -4.64 -4.87 -10.29
CA VAL A 119 -4.41 -3.97 -9.15
C VAL A 119 -3.85 -2.64 -9.61
N ASP A 120 -2.83 -2.64 -10.49
CA ASP A 120 -2.24 -1.42 -11.04
C ASP A 120 -3.26 -0.57 -11.81
N ALA A 121 -4.12 -1.21 -12.60
CA ALA A 121 -5.20 -0.54 -13.32
C ALA A 121 -6.23 0.07 -12.35
N ALA A 122 -6.59 -0.63 -11.28
CA ALA A 122 -7.50 -0.13 -10.26
C ALA A 122 -6.90 1.05 -9.49
N LEU A 123 -5.64 0.97 -9.07
CA LEU A 123 -4.94 2.07 -8.41
C LEU A 123 -4.81 3.29 -9.32
N SER A 124 -4.49 3.08 -10.60
CA SER A 124 -4.44 4.15 -11.61
C SER A 124 -5.80 4.82 -11.80
N TYR A 125 -6.89 4.04 -11.77
CA TYR A 125 -8.24 4.58 -11.82
C TYR A 125 -8.56 5.40 -10.56
N MET A 126 -8.22 4.89 -9.37
CA MET A 126 -8.41 5.60 -8.11
C MET A 126 -7.63 6.92 -8.04
N GLU A 127 -6.38 6.93 -8.49
CA GLU A 127 -5.57 8.16 -8.54
C GLU A 127 -6.21 9.23 -9.44
N ARG A 128 -6.84 8.82 -10.54
CA ARG A 128 -7.54 9.75 -11.43
C ARG A 128 -8.88 10.24 -10.91
N HIS A 129 -9.60 9.42 -10.15
CA HIS A 129 -11.03 9.64 -9.88
C HIS A 129 -11.41 9.74 -8.39
N ALA A 130 -10.50 9.43 -7.47
CA ALA A 130 -10.78 9.39 -6.03
C ALA A 130 -9.69 10.05 -5.17
N ALA A 131 -8.52 10.39 -5.74
CA ALA A 131 -7.43 11.04 -5.02
C ALA A 131 -7.59 12.57 -5.07
N PHE A 132 -8.13 13.14 -3.99
CA PHE A 132 -8.29 14.57 -3.82
C PHE A 132 -7.77 15.01 -2.45
N CYS A 133 -7.19 16.20 -2.39
CA CYS A 133 -6.81 16.89 -1.17
C CYS A 133 -7.51 18.24 -1.08
N ARG A 134 -7.55 18.80 0.14
CA ARG A 134 -8.15 20.10 0.41
C ARG A 134 -7.05 21.13 0.63
N THR A 135 -7.15 22.28 -0.03
CA THR A 135 -6.16 23.36 0.01
C THR A 135 -6.84 24.71 0.34
N GLY A 136 -6.03 25.77 0.48
CA GLY A 136 -6.54 27.11 0.76
C GLY A 136 -6.99 27.36 2.21
N HIS A 137 -7.59 28.52 2.44
CA HIS A 137 -8.07 28.93 3.76
C HIS A 137 -9.29 28.08 4.17
N ALA A 138 -9.24 27.50 5.38
CA ALA A 138 -10.22 26.54 5.88
C ALA A 138 -10.45 25.29 4.98
N GLY A 139 -9.51 24.99 4.07
CA GLY A 139 -9.58 23.81 3.21
C GLY A 139 -10.75 23.85 2.22
N LYS A 140 -11.20 25.02 1.77
CA LYS A 140 -12.40 25.12 0.93
C LYS A 140 -12.18 24.67 -0.52
N ASP A 141 -10.93 24.67 -0.97
CA ASP A 141 -10.58 24.33 -2.34
C ASP A 141 -10.22 22.84 -2.42
N GLU A 142 -10.77 22.14 -3.40
CA GLU A 142 -10.40 20.76 -3.71
C GLU A 142 -9.37 20.74 -4.82
N MET A 143 -8.36 19.89 -4.69
CA MET A 143 -7.30 19.71 -5.66
C MET A 143 -7.04 18.23 -5.88
N GLN A 144 -6.81 17.81 -7.12
CA GLN A 144 -6.40 16.45 -7.42
C GLN A 144 -5.03 16.18 -6.76
N ALA A 145 -4.91 15.01 -6.13
CA ALA A 145 -3.70 14.57 -5.47
C ALA A 145 -3.13 13.33 -6.16
N ASP A 146 -1.82 13.16 -6.06
CA ASP A 146 -1.16 11.93 -6.47
C ASP A 146 -1.08 10.94 -5.31
N LEU A 147 -1.14 9.64 -5.61
CA LEU A 147 -1.10 8.57 -4.61
C LEU A 147 0.31 8.00 -4.49
N SER A 148 0.72 7.70 -3.25
CA SER A 148 1.89 6.89 -2.95
C SER A 148 1.41 5.58 -2.33
N CYS A 149 1.49 4.47 -3.06
CA CYS A 149 0.96 3.19 -2.63
C CYS A 149 2.11 2.18 -2.42
N ALA A 150 2.17 1.59 -1.24
CA ALA A 150 2.94 0.38 -0.98
C ALA A 150 2.04 -0.83 -1.24
N VAL A 151 2.38 -1.67 -2.21
CA VAL A 151 1.55 -2.80 -2.64
C VAL A 151 2.24 -4.11 -2.30
N TYR A 152 1.55 -4.95 -1.52
CA TYR A 152 2.02 -6.26 -1.07
C TYR A 152 1.10 -7.34 -1.62
N ARG A 153 1.68 -8.41 -2.13
CA ARG A 153 0.95 -9.62 -2.49
C ARG A 153 0.93 -10.55 -1.29
N HIS A 154 -0.25 -11.08 -1.00
CA HIS A 154 -0.44 -12.09 0.04
C HIS A 154 -1.19 -13.29 -0.53
N TYR A 155 -0.81 -14.48 -0.08
CA TYR A 155 -1.53 -15.72 -0.31
C TYR A 155 -1.40 -16.64 0.90
N THR A 156 -2.42 -17.48 1.11
CA THR A 156 -2.49 -18.51 2.15
C THR A 156 -2.57 -19.88 1.53
#